data_AF-A0A2T4FND5-F1
#
_entry.id   AF-A0A2T4FND5-F1
#
_cell.length_a   1.000
_cell.length_b   1.000
_cell.length_c   1.000
_cell.angle_alpha   90.00
_cell.angle_beta   90.00
_cell.angle_gamma   90.00
#
_symmetry.space_group_name_H-M   'P 1'
#
loop_
_entity.id
_entity.type
_entity.pdbx_description
1 polymer ?
#
loop_
_entity_poly.entity_id
_entity_poly.type
_entity_poly.pdbx_seq_one_letter_code
_entity_poly.pdbx_strand_id
1 'polypeptide(L)'
;MPGAEQVSANGVKTTVDPGATEQQKIEARLESHEIKLELMVNSILSINEGPDAPAVGKGPGAPTDTGGRLVNLEKTMDVVEAQMKDIATRYGLIYEPYVAPASSETPTEQSRLEVIEQRLIHMTRMLKRLVKVAEADAE
;
A
#
# COMPACT_ATOMS: atom_id res chain seq x y z
N MET A 1 3.87 -6.43 -22.35
CA MET A 1 3.51 -5.65 -21.14
C MET A 1 4.81 -5.25 -20.47
N PRO A 2 5.00 -3.99 -20.05
CA PRO A 2 6.16 -3.64 -19.24
C PRO A 2 6.13 -4.48 -17.95
N GLY A 3 7.27 -5.07 -17.57
CA GLY A 3 7.37 -5.97 -16.42
C GLY A 3 7.06 -5.27 -15.09
N ALA A 4 6.68 -6.03 -14.07
CA ALA A 4 6.44 -5.50 -12.73
C ALA A 4 7.68 -4.77 -12.21
N GLU A 5 7.51 -3.66 -11.48
CA GLU A 5 8.64 -2.94 -10.88
C GLU A 5 9.18 -3.72 -9.68
N GLN A 6 10.47 -4.04 -9.70
CA GLN A 6 11.24 -4.55 -8.56
C GLN A 6 12.11 -3.42 -8.02
N VAL A 7 12.21 -3.30 -6.70
CA VAL A 7 13.10 -2.32 -6.07
C VAL A 7 14.17 -3.09 -5.31
N SER A 8 15.42 -2.96 -5.75
CA SER A 8 16.54 -3.55 -5.01
C SER A 8 16.70 -2.91 -3.63
N ALA A 9 17.42 -3.57 -2.72
CA ALA A 9 17.77 -3.05 -1.40
C ALA A 9 18.44 -1.66 -1.42
N ASN A 10 19.03 -1.27 -2.56
CA ASN A 10 19.70 0.03 -2.76
C ASN A 10 18.77 1.10 -3.37
N GLY A 11 17.47 0.85 -3.46
CA GLY A 11 16.48 1.78 -4.01
C GLY A 11 16.46 1.88 -5.54
N VAL A 12 17.28 1.09 -6.24
CA VAL A 12 17.27 1.05 -7.72
C VAL A 12 15.99 0.34 -8.18
N LYS A 13 15.18 1.06 -8.97
CA LYS A 13 14.02 0.51 -9.66
C LYS A 13 14.48 -0.29 -10.87
N THR A 14 14.24 -1.59 -10.84
CA THR A 14 14.41 -2.50 -11.99
C THR A 14 13.06 -3.01 -12.44
N THR A 15 12.96 -3.47 -13.69
CA THR A 15 11.80 -4.21 -14.16
C THR A 15 12.06 -5.70 -13.99
N VAL A 16 11.10 -6.44 -13.45
CA VAL A 16 11.12 -7.91 -13.42
C VAL A 16 11.33 -8.43 -14.85
N ASP A 17 12.25 -9.38 -15.00
CA ASP A 17 12.55 -10.05 -16.26
C ASP A 17 11.25 -10.58 -16.90
N PRO A 18 10.94 -10.23 -18.17
CA PRO A 18 9.80 -10.80 -18.90
C PRO A 18 9.77 -12.33 -18.91
N GLY A 19 10.94 -12.98 -18.86
CA GLY A 19 11.11 -14.44 -18.78
C GLY A 19 11.02 -15.03 -17.37
N ALA A 20 10.79 -14.22 -16.33
CA ALA A 20 10.63 -14.70 -14.96
C ALA A 20 9.42 -15.64 -14.81
N THR A 21 9.51 -16.56 -13.85
CA THR A 21 8.38 -17.41 -13.47
C THR A 21 7.24 -16.58 -12.89
N GLU A 22 6.02 -17.09 -12.96
CA GLU A 22 4.85 -16.40 -12.38
C GLU A 22 5.01 -16.16 -10.87
N GLN A 23 5.62 -17.10 -10.14
CA GLN A 23 5.91 -16.94 -8.72
C GLN A 23 6.84 -15.74 -8.45
N GLN A 24 7.91 -15.59 -9.25
CA GLN A 24 8.83 -14.46 -9.12
C GLN A 24 8.14 -13.12 -9.42
N LYS A 25 7.20 -13.10 -10.38
CA LYS A 25 6.39 -11.90 -10.67
C LYS A 25 5.44 -11.56 -9.52
N ILE A 26 4.80 -12.56 -8.91
CA ILE A 26 3.94 -12.40 -7.72
C ILE A 26 4.75 -11.82 -6.55
N GLU A 27 5.92 -12.40 -6.26
CA GLU A 27 6.78 -11.97 -5.16
C GLU A 27 7.26 -10.52 -5.32
N ALA A 28 7.64 -10.13 -6.55
CA ALA A 28 8.06 -8.77 -6.85
C ALA A 28 6.90 -7.77 -6.76
N ARG A 29 5.70 -8.12 -7.26
CA ARG A 29 4.50 -7.27 -7.09
C ARG A 29 4.15 -7.09 -5.61
N LEU A 30 4.22 -8.17 -4.84
CA LEU A 30 3.95 -8.14 -3.40
C LEU A 30 4.95 -7.23 -2.66
N GLU A 31 6.23 -7.35 -2.96
CA GLU A 31 7.27 -6.46 -2.39
C GLU A 31 7.02 -4.99 -2.76
N SER A 32 6.71 -4.71 -4.03
CA SER A 32 6.35 -3.36 -4.49
C SER A 32 5.16 -2.79 -3.71
N HIS A 33 4.12 -3.60 -3.47
CA HIS A 33 2.94 -3.18 -2.73
C HIS A 33 3.21 -2.96 -1.24
N GLU A 34 4.04 -3.80 -0.62
CA GLU A 34 4.49 -3.61 0.77
C GLU A 34 5.24 -2.29 0.95
N ILE A 35 6.18 -1.97 0.03
CA ILE A 35 6.92 -0.71 0.06
C ILE A 35 5.98 0.49 -0.10
N LYS A 36 5.02 0.40 -1.04
CA LYS A 36 4.04 1.47 -1.26
C LYS A 36 3.16 1.70 -0.04
N LEU A 37 2.75 0.63 0.65
CA LEU A 37 1.95 0.75 1.86
C LEU A 37 2.76 1.31 3.02
N GLU A 38 4.02 0.87 3.20
CA GLU A 38 4.91 1.42 4.23
C GLU A 38 5.12 2.93 4.05
N LEU A 39 5.40 3.38 2.83
CA LEU A 39 5.50 4.80 2.51
C LEU A 39 4.21 5.56 2.88
N MET A 40 3.05 4.97 2.59
CA MET A 40 1.75 5.57 2.88
C MET A 40 1.46 5.67 4.38
N VAL A 41 1.76 4.61 5.14
CA VAL A 41 1.64 4.61 6.60
C VAL A 41 2.49 5.72 7.19
N ASN A 42 3.76 5.81 6.79
CA ASN A 42 4.68 6.84 7.28
C ASN A 42 4.24 8.25 6.87
N SER A 43 3.65 8.41 5.68
CA SER A 43 3.09 9.71 5.26
C SER A 43 1.89 10.11 6.13
N ILE A 44 1.02 9.16 6.47
CA ILE A 44 -0.11 9.38 7.38
C ILE A 44 0.36 9.74 8.79
N LEU A 45 1.37 9.04 9.32
CA LEU A 45 1.98 9.38 10.61
C LEU A 45 2.56 10.79 10.58
N SER A 46 3.28 11.14 9.53
CA SER A 46 3.84 12.48 9.37
C SER A 46 2.78 13.58 9.34
N ILE A 47 1.64 13.35 8.67
CA ILE A 47 0.51 14.30 8.67
C ILE A 47 -0.10 14.43 10.07
N ASN A 48 -0.20 13.34 10.83
CA ASN A 48 -0.86 13.34 12.15
C ASN A 48 0.02 13.88 13.28
N GLU A 49 1.28 13.49 13.30
CA GLU A 49 2.20 13.68 14.43
C GLU A 49 3.32 14.68 14.10
N GLY A 50 3.45 15.08 12.84
CA GLY A 50 4.48 16.00 12.36
C GLY A 50 5.71 15.31 11.78
N PRO A 51 6.73 16.09 11.36
CA PRO A 51 7.91 15.57 10.67
C PRO A 51 8.80 14.66 11.54
N ASP A 52 8.70 14.77 12.87
CA ASP A 52 9.47 13.96 13.83
C ASP A 52 8.77 12.65 14.23
N ALA A 53 7.64 12.32 13.59
CA ALA A 53 6.92 11.08 13.85
C ALA A 53 7.83 9.86 13.65
N PRO A 54 7.82 8.87 14.56
CA PRO A 54 8.66 7.70 14.44
C PRO A 54 8.24 6.86 13.24
N ALA A 55 9.11 6.77 12.23
CA ALA A 55 8.87 5.95 11.05
C ALA A 55 8.73 4.47 11.44
N VAL A 56 7.75 3.82 10.83
CA VAL A 56 7.51 2.39 10.96
C VAL A 56 7.96 1.66 9.71
N GLY A 57 8.37 0.41 9.87
CA GLY A 57 8.72 -0.46 8.77
C GLY A 57 8.53 -1.93 9.13
N LYS A 58 8.90 -2.82 8.22
CA LYS A 58 8.82 -4.28 8.45
C LYS A 58 9.58 -4.69 9.72
N GLY A 59 8.84 -5.27 10.66
CA GLY A 59 9.41 -5.84 11.89
C GLY A 59 10.04 -7.22 11.68
N PRO A 60 10.85 -7.71 12.64
CA PRO A 60 11.57 -8.99 12.53
C PRO A 60 10.67 -10.23 12.49
N GLY A 61 9.39 -10.10 12.88
CA GLY A 61 8.39 -11.17 12.82
C GLY A 61 7.49 -11.12 11.57
N ALA A 62 7.83 -10.31 10.57
CA ALA A 62 7.02 -10.21 9.35
C ALA A 62 7.01 -11.56 8.60
N PRO A 63 5.86 -12.01 8.07
CA PRO A 63 5.79 -13.23 7.27
C PRO A 63 6.73 -13.16 6.07
N THR A 64 7.34 -14.29 5.73
CA THR A 64 8.24 -14.41 4.57
C THR A 64 7.62 -15.16 3.40
N ASP A 65 6.62 -16.01 3.66
CA ASP A 65 5.88 -16.72 2.63
C ASP A 65 4.81 -15.82 1.98
N THR A 66 4.50 -16.06 0.70
CA THR A 66 3.57 -15.25 -0.10
C THR A 66 2.18 -15.13 0.53
N GLY A 67 1.64 -16.24 1.04
CA GLY A 67 0.30 -16.26 1.65
C GLY A 67 0.23 -15.40 2.90
N GLY A 68 1.19 -15.57 3.81
CA GLY A 68 1.30 -14.77 5.04
C GLY A 68 1.53 -13.29 4.75
N ARG A 69 2.37 -12.96 3.77
CA ARG A 69 2.63 -11.58 3.34
C ARG A 69 1.38 -10.91 2.79
N LEU A 70 0.60 -11.60 1.94
CA LEU A 70 -0.68 -11.09 1.44
C LEU A 70 -1.67 -10.80 2.57
N VAL A 71 -1.82 -11.73 3.53
CA VAL A 71 -2.70 -11.54 4.69
C VAL A 71 -2.25 -10.34 5.52
N ASN A 72 -0.94 -10.20 5.75
CA ASN A 72 -0.41 -9.08 6.49
C ASN A 72 -0.65 -7.75 5.77
N LEU A 73 -0.47 -7.72 4.45
CA LEU A 73 -0.69 -6.55 3.63
C LEU A 73 -2.16 -6.10 3.68
N GLU A 74 -3.10 -7.00 3.45
CA GLU A 74 -4.55 -6.72 3.53
C GLU A 74 -4.95 -6.18 4.91
N LYS A 75 -4.50 -6.81 5.99
CA LYS A 75 -4.78 -6.34 7.37
C LYS A 75 -4.23 -4.94 7.62
N THR A 76 -3.00 -4.68 7.15
CA THR A 76 -2.38 -3.37 7.30
C THR A 76 -3.17 -2.33 6.50
N MET A 77 -3.63 -2.66 5.29
CA MET A 77 -4.47 -1.77 4.50
C MET A 77 -5.79 -1.46 5.19
N ASP A 78 -6.45 -2.43 5.83
CA ASP A 78 -7.70 -2.19 6.58
C ASP A 78 -7.49 -1.15 7.70
N VAL A 79 -6.38 -1.25 8.44
CA VAL A 79 -6.00 -0.30 9.49
C VAL A 79 -5.73 1.09 8.90
N VAL A 80 -4.96 1.15 7.80
CA VAL A 80 -4.59 2.42 7.16
C VAL A 80 -5.81 3.10 6.54
N GLU A 81 -6.73 2.35 5.93
CA GLU A 81 -7.98 2.89 5.38
C GLU A 81 -8.87 3.48 6.47
N ALA A 82 -8.92 2.85 7.65
CA ALA A 82 -9.63 3.39 8.81
C ALA A 82 -9.01 4.71 9.29
N GLN A 83 -7.68 4.77 9.41
CA GLN A 83 -6.97 6.00 9.77
C GLN A 83 -7.16 7.09 8.70
N MET A 84 -7.09 6.73 7.43
CA MET A 84 -7.29 7.64 6.32
C MET A 84 -8.69 8.26 6.33
N LYS A 85 -9.72 7.48 6.70
CA LYS A 85 -11.09 7.99 6.88
C LYS A 85 -11.18 9.01 8.01
N ASP A 86 -10.53 8.75 9.13
CA ASP A 86 -10.51 9.67 10.27
C ASP A 86 -9.81 10.99 9.91
N ILE A 87 -8.61 10.92 9.33
CA ILE A 87 -7.85 12.11 8.92
C ILE A 87 -8.58 12.89 7.84
N ALA A 88 -9.15 12.21 6.84
CA ALA A 88 -9.94 12.86 5.80
C ALA A 88 -11.09 13.67 6.41
N THR A 89 -11.80 13.10 7.38
CA THR A 89 -12.89 13.79 8.07
C THR A 89 -12.41 15.06 8.79
N ARG A 90 -11.25 15.02 9.45
CA ARG A 90 -10.65 16.20 10.11
C ARG A 90 -10.37 17.35 9.15
N TYR A 91 -10.01 17.04 7.91
CA TYR A 91 -9.76 18.01 6.84
C TYR A 91 -10.98 18.27 5.95
N GLY A 92 -12.18 17.86 6.35
CA GLY A 92 -13.42 18.08 5.59
C GLY A 92 -13.51 17.29 4.28
N LEU A 93 -12.71 16.23 4.13
CA LEU A 93 -12.72 15.31 3.01
C LEU A 93 -13.51 14.04 3.35
N ILE A 94 -14.03 13.38 2.31
CA ILE A 94 -14.70 12.08 2.43
C ILE A 94 -13.82 11.02 1.79
N TYR A 95 -13.45 9.99 2.56
CA TYR A 95 -12.79 8.80 2.05
C TYR A 95 -13.74 7.60 2.04
N GLU A 96 -13.92 7.04 0.84
CA GLU A 96 -14.63 5.79 0.61
C GLU A 96 -13.60 4.75 0.10
N PRO A 97 -13.38 3.66 0.85
CA PRO A 97 -12.50 2.57 0.43
C PRO A 97 -12.96 1.94 -0.88
N TYR A 98 -12.01 1.36 -1.61
CA TYR A 98 -12.34 0.56 -2.78
C TYR A 98 -13.09 -0.72 -2.36
N VAL A 99 -14.23 -0.98 -2.99
CA VAL A 99 -15.00 -2.22 -2.80
C VAL A 99 -14.76 -3.12 -4.00
N ALA A 100 -14.12 -4.27 -3.75
CA ALA A 100 -13.92 -5.28 -4.79
C ALA A 100 -15.28 -5.84 -5.24
N PRO A 101 -15.45 -6.18 -6.54
CA PRO A 101 -16.61 -6.89 -7.02
C PRO A 101 -16.80 -8.21 -6.26
N ALA A 102 -18.05 -8.57 -5.97
CA ALA A 102 -18.35 -9.86 -5.36
C ALA A 102 -17.92 -11.00 -6.29
N SER A 103 -17.26 -12.01 -5.74
CA SER A 103 -16.90 -13.25 -6.43
C SER A 103 -17.34 -14.45 -5.61
N SER A 104 -17.82 -15.50 -6.28
CA SER A 104 -18.13 -16.80 -5.66
C SER A 104 -16.93 -17.74 -5.61
N GLU A 105 -15.81 -17.36 -6.23
CA GLU A 105 -14.59 -18.16 -6.26
C GLU A 105 -13.71 -17.88 -5.05
N THR A 106 -12.96 -18.91 -4.61
CA THR A 106 -11.95 -18.71 -3.56
C THR A 106 -10.82 -17.83 -4.10
N PRO A 107 -10.45 -16.73 -3.43
CA PRO A 107 -9.42 -15.83 -3.94
C PRO A 107 -8.07 -16.52 -4.13
N THR A 108 -7.51 -16.42 -5.34
CA THR A 108 -6.13 -16.80 -5.64
C THR A 108 -5.16 -15.69 -5.24
N GLU A 109 -3.88 -15.99 -5.06
CA GLU A 109 -2.84 -14.97 -4.78
C GLU A 109 -2.85 -13.84 -5.81
N GLN A 110 -2.99 -14.18 -7.09
CA GLN A 110 -3.08 -13.21 -8.19
C GLN A 110 -4.30 -12.30 -8.05
N SER A 111 -5.49 -12.86 -7.81
CA SER A 111 -6.71 -12.07 -7.64
C SER A 111 -6.65 -11.15 -6.41
N ARG A 112 -6.01 -11.61 -5.33
CA ARG A 112 -5.77 -10.80 -4.12
C ARG A 112 -4.84 -9.63 -4.41
N LEU A 113 -3.75 -9.86 -5.14
CA LEU A 113 -2.84 -8.80 -5.58
C LEU A 113 -3.54 -7.74 -6.44
N GLU A 114 -4.43 -8.15 -7.34
CA GLU A 114 -5.20 -7.23 -8.17
C GLU A 114 -6.12 -6.33 -7.34
N VAL A 115 -6.79 -6.89 -6.33
CA VAL A 115 -7.62 -6.12 -5.39
C VAL A 115 -6.75 -5.16 -4.56
N ILE A 116 -5.62 -5.62 -4.04
CA ILE A 116 -4.64 -4.82 -3.29
C ILE A 116 -4.16 -3.64 -4.14
N GLU A 117 -3.85 -3.88 -5.42
CA GLU A 117 -3.43 -2.84 -6.34
C GLU A 117 -4.50 -1.74 -6.51
N GLN A 118 -5.78 -2.13 -6.69
CA GLN A 118 -6.88 -1.16 -6.79
C GLN A 118 -7.08 -0.36 -5.49
N ARG A 119 -7.02 -1.02 -4.34
CA ARG A 119 -7.08 -0.34 -3.04
C ARG A 119 -5.94 0.65 -2.87
N LEU A 120 -4.69 0.26 -3.17
CA LEU A 120 -3.53 1.15 -3.10
C LEU A 120 -3.66 2.37 -4.03
N ILE A 121 -4.22 2.20 -5.23
CA ILE A 121 -4.52 3.31 -6.14
C ILE A 121 -5.51 4.29 -5.50
N HIS A 122 -6.59 3.79 -4.90
CA HIS A 122 -7.58 4.61 -4.20
C HIS A 122 -6.98 5.34 -3.00
N MET A 123 -6.26 4.62 -2.14
CA MET A 123 -5.60 5.19 -0.96
C MET A 123 -4.56 6.24 -1.37
N THR A 124 -3.77 6.00 -2.42
CA THR A 124 -2.77 6.97 -2.92
C THR A 124 -3.42 8.25 -3.42
N ARG A 125 -4.58 8.17 -4.09
CA ARG A 125 -5.32 9.36 -4.53
C ARG A 125 -5.79 10.19 -3.34
N MET A 126 -6.27 9.55 -2.27
CA MET A 126 -6.70 10.25 -1.07
C MET A 126 -5.51 10.83 -0.30
N LEU A 127 -4.42 10.08 -0.13
CA LEU A 127 -3.20 10.58 0.49
C LEU A 127 -2.70 11.87 -0.18
N LYS A 128 -2.67 11.92 -1.52
CA LYS A 128 -2.29 13.14 -2.25
C LYS A 128 -3.18 14.35 -1.93
N ARG A 129 -4.48 14.13 -1.71
CA ARG A 129 -5.40 15.19 -1.29
C ARG A 129 -5.13 15.62 0.15
N LEU A 130 -4.92 14.66 1.04
CA LEU A 130 -4.58 14.90 2.44
C LEU A 130 -3.30 15.73 2.58
N VAL A 131 -2.22 15.33 1.90
CA VAL A 131 -0.95 16.10 1.91
C VAL A 131 -1.20 17.54 1.48
N LYS A 132 -1.88 17.74 0.35
CA LYS A 132 -2.15 19.09 -0.17
C LYS A 132 -2.95 19.97 0.80
N VAL A 133 -3.94 19.40 1.50
CA VAL A 133 -4.75 20.16 2.46
C VAL A 133 -3.97 20.40 3.76
N ALA A 134 -3.25 19.40 4.26
CA ALA A 134 -2.44 19.52 5.46
C ALA A 134 -1.31 20.56 5.30
N GLU A 135 -0.67 20.63 4.12
CA GLU A 135 0.32 21.67 3.81
C GLU A 135 -0.30 23.06 3.78
N ALA A 136 -1.50 23.21 3.20
CA ALA A 136 -2.20 24.50 3.15
C ALA A 136 -2.67 24.99 4.54
N ASP A 137 -3.00 24.08 5.45
CA ASP A 137 -3.38 24.42 6.84
C ASP A 137 -2.19 24.78 7.72
N ALA A 138 -0.96 24.44 7.30
CA ALA A 138 0.27 24.75 8.04
C ALA A 138 0.84 26.15 7.72
N GLU A 139 0.31 26.84 6.71
CA GLU A 139 0.65 28.22 6.30
C GLU A 139 -0.26 29.27 6.96
#